data_AF-A0A951N184-F1
#
_entry.id   AF-A0A951N184-F1
#
_cell.length_a   1.000
_cell.length_b   1.000
_cell.length_c   1.000
_cell.angle_alpha   90.00
_cell.angle_beta   90.00
_cell.angle_gamma   90.00
#
_symmetry.space_group_name_H-M   'P 1'
#
loop_
_entity.id
_entity.type
_entity.pdbx_description
1 polymer ?
#
loop_
_entity_poly.entity_id
_entity_poly.type
_entity_poly.pdbx_seq_one_letter_code
_entity_poly.pdbx_strand_id
1 'polypeptide(L)' 'MSAPPPEPAPAGGDSARVVWDCYRHPGRESGVRCRRCERPICPDCMITAPVGFQCPECVRQAPPVQSLRSLATRPV' A
#
# COMPACT_ATOMS: atom_id res chain seq x y z
N MET A 1 -17.36 -8.07 -47.42
CA MET A 1 -17.89 -7.43 -46.21
C MET A 1 -16.97 -7.77 -45.06
N SER A 2 -15.90 -6.99 -44.92
CA SER A 2 -14.94 -7.14 -43.83
C SER A 2 -15.62 -6.70 -42.55
N ALA A 3 -15.77 -7.61 -41.59
CA ALA A 3 -16.16 -7.26 -40.25
C ALA A 3 -15.11 -6.26 -39.69
N PRO A 4 -15.52 -5.10 -39.16
CA PRO A 4 -14.60 -4.21 -38.48
C PRO A 4 -13.99 -4.94 -37.25
N PRO A 5 -12.72 -4.70 -36.89
CA PRO A 5 -12.15 -5.24 -35.65
C PRO A 5 -12.88 -4.64 -34.42
N PRO A 6 -13.01 -5.38 -33.31
CA PRO A 6 -13.60 -4.87 -32.09
C PRO A 6 -12.73 -3.75 -31.49
N GLU A 7 -13.39 -2.69 -31.06
CA GLU A 7 -12.83 -1.48 -30.47
C GLU A 7 -12.05 -1.79 -29.18
N PRO A 8 -10.88 -1.16 -28.93
CA PRO A 8 -10.24 -1.24 -27.63
C PRO A 8 -10.88 -0.24 -26.66
N ALA A 9 -11.72 -0.71 -25.74
CA ALA A 9 -12.13 0.03 -24.55
C ALA A 9 -11.72 -0.75 -23.29
N PRO A 10 -11.33 -0.12 -22.16
CA PRO A 10 -11.00 1.29 -21.92
C PRO A 10 -9.51 1.47 -21.57
N ALA A 11 -8.86 2.52 -22.08
CA ALA A 11 -7.70 3.07 -21.38
C ALA A 11 -8.25 3.63 -20.07
N GLY A 12 -8.14 2.83 -19.00
CA GLY A 12 -8.70 3.11 -17.69
C GLY A 12 -8.46 4.56 -17.32
N GLY A 13 -9.54 5.35 -17.40
CA GLY A 13 -9.54 6.73 -16.98
C GLY A 13 -8.97 6.75 -15.58
N ASP A 14 -7.92 7.55 -15.43
CA ASP A 14 -7.35 7.96 -14.16
C ASP A 14 -8.43 7.89 -13.09
N SER A 15 -8.15 7.11 -12.05
CA SER A 15 -9.02 6.87 -10.91
C SER A 15 -9.26 8.17 -10.15
N ALA A 16 -9.88 9.16 -10.82
CA ALA A 16 -9.84 10.60 -10.60
C ALA A 16 -9.17 10.88 -9.29
N ARG A 17 -7.81 10.81 -9.28
CA ARG A 17 -6.99 10.47 -8.10
C ARG A 17 -7.67 11.05 -6.88
N VAL A 18 -8.45 10.24 -6.16
CA VAL A 18 -9.25 10.84 -5.09
C VAL A 18 -8.22 11.31 -4.08
N VAL A 19 -8.01 12.62 -4.07
CA VAL A 19 -6.96 13.24 -3.31
C VAL A 19 -7.45 13.29 -1.89
N TRP A 20 -7.24 12.18 -1.19
CA TRP A 20 -7.48 12.13 0.23
C TRP A 20 -6.34 12.87 0.91
N ASP A 21 -6.63 13.74 1.86
CA ASP A 21 -5.59 14.28 2.72
C ASP A 21 -5.01 13.16 3.61
N CYS A 22 -3.70 13.19 3.81
CA CYS A 22 -3.09 12.30 4.78
C CYS A 22 -3.57 12.68 6.18
N TYR A 23 -4.03 11.71 6.97
CA TYR A 23 -4.50 11.94 8.33
C TYR A 23 -3.49 12.62 9.27
N ARG A 24 -2.19 12.64 8.92
CA ARG A 24 -1.12 13.35 9.65
C ARG A 24 -0.74 14.70 9.05
N HIS A 25 -1.10 14.94 7.79
CA HIS A 25 -0.67 16.12 7.04
C HIS A 25 -1.89 16.72 6.32
N PRO A 26 -2.61 17.65 6.97
CA PRO A 26 -3.67 18.39 6.31
C PRO A 26 -3.05 19.18 5.15
N GLY A 27 -3.45 18.85 3.91
CA GLY A 27 -2.90 19.45 2.69
C GLY A 27 -1.88 18.60 1.94
N ARG A 28 -1.52 17.40 2.43
CA ARG A 28 -0.72 16.46 1.63
C ARG A 28 -1.62 15.43 0.95
N GLU A 29 -1.68 15.57 -0.37
CA GLU A 29 -2.43 14.73 -1.30
C GLU A 29 -1.99 13.26 -1.25
N SER A 30 -2.85 12.37 -0.78
CA SER A 30 -2.60 10.94 -0.64
C SER A 30 -3.21 10.17 -1.80
N GLY A 31 -2.34 9.56 -2.62
CA GLY A 31 -2.75 8.57 -3.61
C GLY A 31 -2.68 7.12 -3.10
N VAL A 32 -2.17 6.89 -1.89
CA VAL A 32 -1.95 5.53 -1.34
C VAL A 32 -2.74 5.31 -0.05
N ARG A 33 -3.07 4.06 0.23
CA ARG A 33 -3.92 3.65 1.37
C ARG A 33 -3.24 2.51 2.11
N CYS A 34 -3.37 2.48 3.42
CA CYS A 34 -2.87 1.35 4.19
C CYS A 34 -3.63 0.07 3.82
N ARG A 35 -2.95 -1.01 3.46
CA ARG A 35 -3.61 -2.30 3.12
C ARG A 35 -4.32 -2.97 4.32
N ARG A 36 -4.07 -2.51 5.55
CA ARG A 36 -4.59 -3.12 6.80
C ARG A 36 -5.79 -2.38 7.39
N CYS A 37 -5.77 -1.05 7.37
CA CYS A 37 -6.84 -0.22 7.93
C CYS A 37 -7.47 0.74 6.90
N GLU A 38 -7.01 0.68 5.65
CA GLU A 38 -7.55 1.43 4.50
C GLU A 38 -7.50 2.95 4.63
N ARG A 39 -6.84 3.48 5.68
CA ARG A 39 -6.66 4.91 5.90
C ARG A 39 -5.75 5.54 4.83
N PRO A 40 -6.07 6.75 4.33
CA PRO A 40 -5.23 7.48 3.40
C PRO A 40 -3.94 7.95 4.08
N ILE A 41 -2.81 7.69 3.44
CA ILE A 41 -1.47 7.93 3.98
C ILE A 41 -0.57 8.47 2.90
N CYS A 42 0.12 9.59 3.16
CA CYS A 42 1.05 10.15 2.18
C CYS A 42 2.27 9.23 1.94
N PRO A 43 2.91 9.31 0.76
CA PRO A 43 4.13 8.55 0.46
C PRO A 43 5.33 8.88 1.37
N ASP A 44 5.26 9.97 2.14
CA ASP A 44 6.24 10.31 3.18
C ASP A 44 6.07 9.47 4.45
N CYS A 45 4.81 9.26 4.86
CA CYS A 45 4.48 8.49 6.04
C CYS A 45 4.33 7.00 5.74
N MET A 46 4.18 6.61 4.47
CA MET A 46 3.96 5.22 4.08
C MET A 46 5.17 4.37 4.49
N ILE A 47 4.88 3.21 5.09
CA ILE A 47 5.90 2.22 5.42
C ILE A 47 5.78 1.07 4.45
N THR A 48 6.87 0.80 3.74
CA THR A 48 6.99 -0.35 2.85
C THR A 48 7.11 -1.61 3.71
N ALA A 49 6.11 -2.46 3.65
CA ALA A 49 6.05 -3.74 4.34
C ALA A 49 6.05 -4.90 3.31
N PRO A 50 6.33 -6.14 3.72
CA PRO A 50 6.36 -7.30 2.81
C PRO A 50 5.05 -7.53 2.05
N VAL A 51 3.92 -7.06 2.59
CA VAL A 51 2.57 -7.21 2.03
C VAL A 51 2.04 -5.91 1.38
N GLY A 52 2.91 -4.95 1.07
CA GLY A 52 2.56 -3.66 0.46
C GLY A 52 2.76 -2.47 1.41
N PHE A 53 1.87 -1.47 1.34
CA PHE A 53 2.00 -0.26 2.14
C PHE A 53 1.19 -0.32 3.43
N GLN A 54 1.84 0.04 4.54
CA GLN A 54 1.23 0.11 5.86
C GLN A 54 1.41 1.49 6.49
N CYS A 55 0.47 1.88 7.35
CA CYS A 55 0.58 3.11 8.13
C CYS A 55 1.40 2.90 9.41
N PRO A 56 2.04 3.96 9.95
CA PRO A 56 2.89 3.85 11.14
C PRO A 56 2.12 3.39 12.38
N GLU A 57 0.79 3.59 12.43
CA GLU A 57 -0.05 3.05 13.50
C GLU A 57 -0.11 1.52 13.45
N CYS A 58 -0.40 0.97 12.26
CA CYS A 58 -0.49 -0.48 12.04
C CYS A 58 0.86 -1.19 12.14
N VAL A 59 1.95 -0.53 11.75
CA VAL A 59 3.31 -1.07 11.89
C VAL A 59 3.74 -1.07 13.36
N ARG A 60 3.41 -0.02 14.13
CA ARG A 60 3.68 0.00 15.58
C ARG A 60 2.89 -1.07 16.35
N GLN A 61 1.70 -1.42 15.86
CA GLN A 61 0.90 -2.53 16.41
C GLN A 61 1.30 -3.91 15.87
N ALA A 62 2.11 -3.98 14.80
CA ALA A 62 2.60 -5.26 14.33
C ALA A 62 3.62 -5.79 15.34
N PRO A 63 3.43 -7.01 15.88
CA PRO A 63 4.45 -7.61 16.72
C PRO A 63 5.75 -7.68 15.89
N PRO A 64 6.92 -7.36 16.48
CA PRO A 64 8.17 -7.55 15.77
C PRO A 64 8.20 -9.00 15.32
N VAL A 65 8.25 -9.21 14.00
CA VAL A 65 8.38 -10.54 13.43
C VAL A 65 9.72 -11.08 13.90
N GLN A 66 9.70 -11.81 15.01
CA GLN A 66 10.87 -12.49 15.54
C GLN A 66 11.27 -13.49 14.46
N SER A 67 12.28 -13.12 13.67
CA SER A 67 12.93 -14.04 12.75
C SER A 67 13.46 -15.21 13.57
N LEU A 68 12.77 -16.35 13.49
CA LEU A 68 13.16 -17.63 14.08
C LEU A 68 14.48 -18.19 13.51
N ARG A 69 15.25 -17.38 12.77
CA ARG A 69 16.59 -17.71 12.27
C ARG A 69 17.67 -17.68 13.36
N SER A 70 17.37 -17.19 14.57
CA SER A 70 18.35 -17.14 15.66
C SER A 70 18.30 -18.34 16.63
N LEU A 71 17.38 -19.30 16.45
CA LEU A 71 17.30 -20.49 17.31
C LEU A 71 18.15 -21.68 16.83
N ALA A 72 18.94 -21.51 15.76
CA ALA A 72 19.69 -22.60 15.11
C ALA A 72 21.12 -22.82 15.62
N THR A 73 21.50 -22.24 16.77
CA THR A 73 22.80 -22.50 17.43
C THR A 73 22.60 -23.16 18.78
N ARG A 74 22.16 -24.43 18.76
CA ARG A 74 22.38 -25.36 19.89
C ARG A 74 23.43 -26.38 19.43
N PRO A 75 24.71 -26.23 19.77
CA PRO A 75 25.67 -27.33 19.62
C PRO A 75 25.35 -28.40 20.69
N VAL A 76 25.42 -29.68 20.29
CA VAL A 76 25.39 -30.86 21.17
C VAL A 76 26.79 -31.19 21.64
#